data_AF-A0A6P0V9M4-F1
#
_entry.id   AF-A0A6P0V9M4-F1
#
_cell.length_a   1.000
_cell.length_b   1.000
_cell.length_c   1.000
_cell.angle_alpha   90.00
_cell.angle_beta   90.00
_cell.angle_gamma   90.00
#
_symmetry.space_group_name_H-M   'P 1'
#
loop_
_entity.id
_entity.type
_entity.pdbx_description
1 polymer ?
#
loop_
_entity_poly.entity_id
_entity_poly.type
_entity_poly.pdbx_seq_one_letter_code
_entity_poly.pdbx_strand_id
1 'polypeptide(L)'
;MSSFRQESLKRQLKKELQESEWLQKFKQLSEGLSTIKAEIPLTQLCQLRWVDESQTLIIHCPNPEVREGLRQQTAKIEQLDIVAKRFILKNPQFPDIIIDAQGSK
;
A
#
# COMPACT_ATOMS: atom_id res chain seq x y z
N MET A 1 -30.98 17.44 -29.79
CA MET A 1 -31.35 16.74 -28.53
C MET A 1 -30.31 15.69 -28.08
N SER A 2 -29.03 15.77 -28.48
CA SER A 2 -27.99 14.78 -28.14
C SER A 2 -27.15 15.12 -26.90
N SER A 3 -27.02 16.42 -26.57
CA SER A 3 -26.15 16.91 -25.47
C SER A 3 -26.61 16.47 -24.08
N PHE A 4 -27.92 16.56 -23.79
CA PHE A 4 -28.48 16.25 -22.48
C PHE A 4 -28.30 14.78 -22.08
N ARG A 5 -28.37 13.87 -23.05
CA ARG A 5 -28.15 12.43 -22.85
C ARG A 5 -26.68 12.09 -22.56
N GLN A 6 -25.74 12.81 -23.19
CA GLN A 6 -24.31 12.65 -22.91
C GLN A 6 -23.94 13.18 -21.52
N GLU A 7 -24.53 14.31 -21.09
CA GLU A 7 -24.31 14.83 -19.74
C GLU A 7 -24.90 13.94 -18.66
N SER A 8 -26.08 13.34 -18.87
CA SER A 8 -26.66 12.39 -17.92
C SER A 8 -25.81 11.12 -17.78
N LEU A 9 -25.34 10.56 -18.91
CA LEU A 9 -24.45 9.39 -18.90
C LEU A 9 -23.13 9.70 -18.18
N LYS A 10 -22.53 10.86 -18.44
CA LYS A 10 -21.29 11.28 -17.75
C LYS A 10 -21.49 11.38 -16.25
N ARG A 11 -22.63 11.90 -15.78
CA ARG A 11 -22.93 11.97 -14.35
C ARG A 11 -23.16 10.60 -13.73
N GLN A 12 -23.87 9.70 -14.42
CA GLN A 12 -24.07 8.31 -13.96
C GLN A 12 -22.75 7.56 -13.87
N LEU A 13 -21.92 7.58 -14.93
CA LEU A 13 -20.58 6.97 -14.92
C LEU A 13 -19.69 7.55 -13.81
N LYS A 14 -19.72 8.86 -13.59
CA LYS A 14 -18.95 9.49 -12.50
C LYS A 14 -19.42 9.02 -11.14
N LYS A 15 -20.74 8.86 -10.95
CA LYS A 15 -21.33 8.38 -9.71
C LYS A 15 -20.97 6.92 -9.46
N GLU A 16 -21.14 6.06 -10.45
CA GLU A 16 -20.75 4.63 -10.38
C GLU A 16 -19.26 4.45 -10.14
N LEU A 17 -18.41 5.29 -10.75
CA LEU A 17 -16.97 5.27 -10.50
C LEU A 17 -16.66 5.65 -9.04
N GLN A 18 -17.34 6.65 -8.49
CA GLN A 18 -17.13 7.10 -7.10
C GLN A 18 -17.66 6.10 -6.06
N GLU A 19 -18.74 5.40 -6.39
CA GLU A 19 -19.35 4.36 -5.57
C GLU A 19 -18.67 2.99 -5.75
N SER A 20 -17.74 2.88 -6.70
CA SER A 20 -16.99 1.65 -6.95
C SER A 20 -16.12 1.29 -5.74
N GLU A 21 -16.33 0.08 -5.21
CA GLU A 21 -15.49 -0.52 -4.17
C GLU A 21 -14.01 -0.58 -4.59
N TRP A 22 -13.75 -0.76 -5.89
CA TRP A 22 -12.39 -0.78 -6.42
C TRP A 22 -11.70 0.58 -6.25
N LEU A 23 -12.41 1.69 -6.53
CA LEU A 23 -11.84 3.03 -6.37
C LEU A 23 -11.58 3.36 -4.91
N GLN A 24 -12.47 2.94 -4.00
CA GLN A 24 -12.29 3.13 -2.56
C GLN A 24 -11.08 2.35 -2.04
N LYS A 25 -10.92 1.07 -2.44
CA LYS A 25 -9.74 0.26 -2.12
C LYS A 25 -8.46 0.89 -2.68
N PHE A 26 -8.48 1.36 -3.93
CA PHE A 26 -7.33 2.01 -4.53
C PHE A 26 -6.90 3.27 -3.75
N LYS A 27 -7.85 4.10 -3.31
CA LYS A 27 -7.55 5.27 -2.47
C LYS A 27 -6.92 4.88 -1.14
N GLN A 28 -7.50 3.90 -0.45
CA GLN A 28 -6.96 3.40 0.82
C GLN A 28 -5.54 2.86 0.67
N LEU A 29 -5.25 2.15 -0.42
CA LEU A 29 -3.90 1.68 -0.72
C LEU A 29 -2.93 2.84 -1.01
N SER A 30 -3.36 3.81 -1.80
CA SER A 30 -2.55 4.99 -2.12
C SER A 30 -2.22 5.82 -0.87
N GLU A 31 -3.19 5.99 0.02
CA GLU A 31 -3.00 6.65 1.31
C GLU A 31 -2.05 5.84 2.20
N GLY A 32 -2.27 4.53 2.34
CA GLY A 32 -1.39 3.67 3.13
C GLY A 32 0.06 3.67 2.65
N LEU A 33 0.28 3.59 1.33
CA LEU A 33 1.63 3.70 0.73
C LEU A 33 2.29 5.06 1.00
N SER A 34 1.49 6.14 1.04
CA SER A 34 1.98 7.47 1.37
C SER A 34 2.36 7.58 2.85
N THR A 35 1.54 7.03 3.75
CA THR A 35 1.82 6.95 5.19
C THR A 35 3.13 6.19 5.46
N ILE A 36 3.33 5.04 4.82
CA ILE A 36 4.58 4.27 4.95
C ILE A 36 5.81 5.10 4.59
N LYS A 37 5.74 5.84 3.48
CA LYS A 37 6.87 6.67 3.02
C LYS A 37 7.14 7.87 3.92
N ALA A 38 6.13 8.38 4.60
CA ALA A 38 6.25 9.48 5.55
C ALA A 38 6.81 8.99 6.90
N GLU A 39 6.25 7.91 7.43
CA GLU A 39 6.64 7.36 8.73
C GLU A 39 7.98 6.62 8.68
N ILE A 40 8.29 5.97 7.57
CA ILE A 40 9.49 5.15 7.41
C ILE A 40 10.22 5.56 6.12
N PRO A 41 10.97 6.68 6.15
CA PRO A 41 11.57 7.27 4.95
C PRO A 41 12.51 6.33 4.18
N LEU A 42 13.15 5.37 4.87
CA LEU A 42 13.99 4.35 4.24
C LEU A 42 13.25 3.55 3.17
N THR A 43 11.92 3.39 3.29
CA THR A 43 11.10 2.68 2.29
C THR A 43 11.06 3.39 0.94
N GLN A 44 11.38 4.69 0.87
CA GLN A 44 11.48 5.45 -0.38
C GLN A 44 12.63 4.94 -1.27
N LEU A 45 13.64 4.31 -0.67
CA LEU A 45 14.76 3.68 -1.37
C LEU A 45 14.45 2.23 -1.79
N CYS A 46 13.25 1.74 -1.53
CA CYS A 46 12.80 0.39 -1.83
C CYS A 46 11.64 0.40 -2.81
N GLN A 47 11.44 -0.73 -3.50
CA GLN A 47 10.27 -0.96 -4.33
C GLN A 47 9.15 -1.55 -3.48
N LEU A 48 8.02 -0.86 -3.44
CA LEU A 48 6.82 -1.30 -2.73
C LEU A 48 5.87 -2.02 -3.69
N ARG A 49 5.44 -3.22 -3.32
CA ARG A 49 4.48 -4.02 -4.09
C ARG A 49 3.38 -4.55 -3.20
N TRP A 50 2.15 -4.21 -3.54
CA TRP A 50 0.96 -4.71 -2.86
C TRP A 50 0.50 -6.04 -3.46
N VAL A 51 0.07 -6.97 -2.60
CA VAL A 51 -0.55 -8.25 -2.95
C VAL A 51 -1.94 -8.30 -2.32
N ASP A 52 -2.97 -8.19 -3.14
CA ASP A 52 -4.37 -8.05 -2.69
C ASP A 52 -4.89 -9.30 -1.97
N GLU A 53 -4.58 -10.49 -2.49
CA GLU A 53 -5.14 -11.76 -2.00
C GLU A 53 -4.75 -12.02 -0.53
N SER A 54 -3.55 -11.62 -0.16
CA SER A 54 -3.00 -11.79 1.19
C SER A 54 -2.90 -10.48 1.97
N GLN A 55 -3.40 -9.36 1.42
CA GLN A 55 -3.28 -8.01 1.98
C GLN A 55 -1.86 -7.73 2.48
N THR A 56 -0.88 -8.06 1.65
CA THR A 56 0.54 -8.05 2.02
C THR A 56 1.27 -6.96 1.26
N LEU A 57 2.07 -6.17 1.97
CA LEU A 57 3.01 -5.25 1.37
C LEU A 57 4.41 -5.84 1.31
N ILE A 58 4.90 -6.08 0.11
CA ILE A 58 6.27 -6.49 -0.14
C ILE A 58 7.13 -5.24 -0.30
N ILE A 59 8.16 -5.12 0.54
CA ILE A 59 9.15 -4.05 0.53
C ILE A 59 10.46 -4.63 0.00
N HIS A 60 10.71 -4.48 -1.29
CA HIS A 60 11.90 -4.99 -1.94
C HIS A 60 13.03 -3.96 -1.88
N CYS A 61 14.02 -4.22 -1.04
CA CYS A 61 15.14 -3.34 -0.77
C CYS A 61 16.44 -3.96 -1.32
N PRO A 62 16.95 -3.52 -2.47
CA PRO A 62 18.17 -4.07 -3.06
C PRO A 62 19.43 -3.72 -2.27
N ASN A 63 19.43 -2.60 -1.54
CA ASN A 63 20.54 -2.22 -0.66
C ASN A 63 20.44 -2.95 0.69
N PRO A 64 21.43 -3.78 1.07
CA PRO A 64 21.46 -4.48 2.36
C PRO A 64 21.39 -3.57 3.59
N GLU A 65 22.04 -2.40 3.54
CA GLU A 65 22.05 -1.44 4.67
C GLU A 65 20.66 -0.87 4.92
N VAL A 66 19.94 -0.54 3.83
CA VAL A 66 18.54 -0.07 3.92
C VAL A 66 17.64 -1.16 4.47
N ARG A 67 17.82 -2.41 4.03
CA ARG A 67 17.06 -3.56 4.58
C ARG A 67 17.33 -3.74 6.07
N GLU A 68 18.58 -3.66 6.50
CA GLU A 68 18.93 -3.81 7.91
C GLU A 68 18.38 -2.64 8.74
N GLY A 69 18.43 -1.40 8.23
CA GLY A 69 17.80 -0.24 8.86
C GLY A 69 16.28 -0.38 8.99
N LEU A 70 15.61 -1.00 8.01
CA LEU A 70 14.18 -1.32 8.09
C LEU A 70 13.90 -2.47 9.07
N ARG A 71 14.78 -3.47 9.12
CA ARG A 71 14.68 -4.58 10.09
C ARG A 71 14.76 -4.07 11.53
N GLN A 72 15.57 -3.06 11.81
CA GLN A 72 15.64 -2.44 13.14
C GLN A 72 14.37 -1.64 13.49
N GLN A 73 13.54 -1.32 12.50
CA GLN A 73 12.28 -0.59 12.65
C GLN A 73 11.05 -1.49 12.53
N THR A 74 11.19 -2.81 12.70
CA THR A 74 10.07 -3.76 12.61
C THR A 74 8.90 -3.38 13.51
N ALA A 75 9.16 -2.94 14.74
CA ALA A 75 8.11 -2.49 15.67
C ALA A 75 7.34 -1.26 15.13
N LYS A 76 8.03 -0.35 14.44
CA LYS A 76 7.39 0.81 13.80
C LYS A 76 6.55 0.37 12.59
N ILE A 77 7.06 -0.58 11.79
CA ILE A 77 6.35 -1.17 10.64
C ILE A 77 5.07 -1.89 11.11
N GLU A 78 5.17 -2.67 12.19
CA GLU A 78 4.08 -3.44 12.78
C GLU A 78 2.93 -2.54 13.29
N GLN A 79 3.24 -1.32 13.73
CA GLN A 79 2.30 -0.34 14.27
C GLN A 79 1.72 0.62 13.22
N LEU A 80 2.08 0.46 11.93
CA LEU A 80 1.55 1.33 10.88
C LEU A 80 0.04 1.11 10.73
N ASP A 81 -0.73 2.20 10.87
CA ASP A 81 -2.17 2.18 10.65
C ASP A 81 -2.49 2.19 9.15
N ILE A 82 -2.34 1.02 8.54
CA ILE A 82 -2.63 0.79 7.12
C ILE A 82 -3.35 -0.55 6.94
N VAL A 83 -3.99 -0.74 5.79
CA VAL A 83 -4.77 -1.95 5.47
C VAL A 83 -3.91 -3.23 5.34
N ALA A 84 -2.57 -3.12 5.37
CA ALA A 84 -1.67 -4.26 5.30
C ALA A 84 -1.81 -5.15 6.54
N LYS A 85 -2.09 -6.43 6.33
CA LYS A 85 -2.02 -7.44 7.41
C LYS A 85 -0.60 -7.94 7.64
N ARG A 86 0.25 -7.82 6.62
CA ARG A 86 1.60 -8.36 6.62
C ARG A 86 2.53 -7.50 5.78
N PHE A 87 3.75 -7.39 6.23
CA PHE A 87 4.87 -6.80 5.51
C PHE A 87 5.95 -7.86 5.28
N ILE A 88 6.57 -7.82 4.11
CA ILE A 88 7.70 -8.71 3.79
C ILE A 88 8.87 -7.86 3.30
N LEU A 89 9.97 -7.86 4.05
CA LEU A 89 11.21 -7.22 3.61
C LEU A 89 12.02 -8.22 2.78
N LYS A 90 12.25 -7.87 1.50
CA LYS A 90 13.01 -8.71 0.56
C LYS A 90 14.34 -8.07 0.20
N ASN A 91 15.36 -8.89 0.09
CA ASN A 91 16.61 -8.58 -0.59
C ASN A 91 17.12 -9.88 -1.25
N PRO A 92 17.60 -9.86 -2.51
CA PRO A 92 18.04 -11.07 -3.21
C PRO A 92 19.11 -11.90 -2.49
N GLN A 93 19.90 -11.28 -1.62
CA GLN A 93 21.03 -11.90 -0.93
C GLN A 93 20.69 -12.44 0.47
N PHE A 94 19.48 -12.19 0.98
CA PHE A 94 19.11 -12.52 2.35
C PHE A 94 17.73 -13.20 2.42
N PRO A 95 17.47 -13.99 3.48
CA PRO A 95 16.13 -14.51 3.74
C PRO A 95 15.09 -13.39 3.89
N ASP A 96 13.86 -13.67 3.47
CA ASP A 96 12.74 -12.76 3.65
C ASP A 96 12.45 -12.55 5.14
N ILE A 97 12.21 -11.30 5.54
CA ILE A 97 11.75 -10.98 6.91
C ILE A 97 10.25 -10.73 6.84
N ILE A 98 9.50 -11.49 7.63
CA ILE A 98 8.04 -11.39 7.70
C ILE A 98 7.67 -10.62 8.97
N ILE A 99 6.83 -9.62 8.82
CA ILE A 99 6.31 -8.79 9.90
C ILE A 99 4.79 -8.80 9.77
N ASP A 100 4.09 -9.37 10.75
CA ASP A 100 2.63 -9.31 10.80
C ASP A 100 2.23 -7.97 11.45
N ALA A 101 1.24 -7.28 10.88
CA ALA A 101 0.76 -6.02 11.45
C ALA A 101 0.03 -6.31 12.77
N GLN A 102 0.18 -5.43 13.78
CA GLN A 102 -0.71 -5.47 14.93
C GLN A 102 -2.08 -5.02 14.45
N GLY A 103 -3.02 -5.95 14.41
CA GLY A 103 -4.34 -5.73 13.80
C GLY A 103 -4.95 -4.41 14.25
N SER A 104 -5.25 -3.54 13.29
CA SER A 104 -6.11 -2.38 13.49
C SER A 104 -7.39 -2.89 14.19
N LYS A 105 -7.56 -2.49 15.45
CA LYS A 105 -8.81 -2.69 16.19
C LYS A 105 -9.91 -1.81 15.59
#